data_AF-A0A7K9CH66-F1
#
_entry.id   AF-A0A7K9CH66-F1
#
_cell.length_a   1.000
_cell.length_b   1.000
_cell.length_c   1.000
_cell.angle_alpha   90.00
_cell.angle_beta   90.00
_cell.angle_gamma   90.00
#
_symmetry.space_group_name_H-M   'P 1'
#
loop_
_entity.id
_entity.type
_entity.pdbx_description
1 polymer ?
#
loop_
_entity_poly.entity_id
_entity_poly.type
_entity_poly.pdbx_seq_one_letter_code
_entity_poly.pdbx_strand_id
1 'polypeptide(L)'
;TKKMASEDISKLAESLAKTKVGDGQLSFKGQSLKLNTAEDAEEVIKQIEEFDGLEALRLEGNTVGVEAAKVIAKALEKKSELKRCHWSDMFTGRLRSEIPPALIALGDALITAGAQLVELDLSDNAFGPDGVRGFEALLKSPACYTLQELKLNNCGLGIGGGKILAAALKECHRKSSAQGKPLALKVFVAGRNRLENDGATALAEAFGVIGTLEEVHMPQNGINHPGITALAQAFAINPLLKVINLNDNTFTEKGAVAMAETLKTLRQVEVINFGDCLVRSKGAVAIADAVKEGLHKLKELNLAFGEIQRDAALTVAEALEDKTELEKLDLNGNTLGSEGCEQLREILESFNMAAVLGPLSDDEEEEEEDNEEEGEENEEDDDDEEEEEEEEQQQQLKERGQGEQELLTRPNIIDSQTSTPVPSPPVDVATFLAFPSPEKLLRLGPRCSVLIAQETDTSDVDKVVTTLLRISSVFKDEAPVKTAVHETTDALMRKAFSSATFNSDAFVTGLLIHMGLLKSEDKIKAVPSLYGILMTLNHMVQQDYFPKSLAPVISAFVTK
;
A
#
# COMPACT_ATOMS: atom_id res chain seq x y z
N THR A 1 53.42 34.08 -5.68
CA THR A 1 52.98 33.41 -6.92
C THR A 1 53.04 31.89 -6.84
N LYS A 2 54.14 31.25 -6.39
CA LYS A 2 54.18 29.76 -6.25
C LYS A 2 53.28 29.14 -5.17
N LYS A 3 52.87 29.89 -4.14
CA LYS A 3 52.01 29.38 -3.05
C LYS A 3 50.52 29.32 -3.43
N MET A 4 50.01 30.33 -4.15
CA MET A 4 48.62 30.35 -4.65
C MET A 4 48.36 29.22 -5.66
N ALA A 5 49.27 29.00 -6.62
CA ALA A 5 49.12 27.92 -7.60
C ALA A 5 49.09 26.51 -6.98
N SER A 6 49.70 26.32 -5.81
CA SER A 6 49.72 25.04 -5.10
C SER A 6 48.42 24.76 -4.34
N GLU A 7 47.76 25.79 -3.81
CA GLU A 7 46.46 25.64 -3.13
C GLU A 7 45.33 25.44 -4.13
N ASP A 8 45.38 26.11 -5.28
CA ASP A 8 44.39 25.91 -6.35
C ASP A 8 44.51 24.51 -6.97
N ILE A 9 45.72 23.99 -7.17
CA ILE A 9 45.92 22.62 -7.66
C ILE A 9 45.49 21.57 -6.61
N SER A 10 45.69 21.82 -5.31
CA SER A 10 45.24 20.90 -4.25
C SER A 10 43.72 20.90 -4.11
N LYS A 11 43.06 22.06 -4.19
CA LYS A 11 41.60 22.15 -4.21
C LYS A 11 41.00 21.57 -5.48
N LEU A 12 41.63 21.79 -6.63
CA LEU A 12 41.21 21.19 -7.90
C LEU A 12 41.39 19.66 -7.85
N ALA A 13 42.47 19.15 -7.25
CA ALA A 13 42.70 17.72 -7.06
C ALA A 13 41.73 17.09 -6.04
N GLU A 14 41.39 17.76 -4.94
CA GLU A 14 40.35 17.30 -4.00
C GLU A 14 38.94 17.36 -4.60
N SER A 15 38.64 18.37 -5.41
CA SER A 15 37.37 18.48 -6.14
C SER A 15 37.29 17.44 -7.26
N LEU A 16 38.38 17.20 -8.00
CA LEU A 16 38.49 16.13 -9.01
C LEU A 16 38.52 14.72 -8.38
N ALA A 17 38.95 14.57 -7.13
CA ALA A 17 38.89 13.32 -6.38
C ALA A 17 37.50 13.06 -5.78
N LYS A 18 36.69 14.11 -5.54
CA LYS A 18 35.26 13.99 -5.20
C LYS A 18 34.38 13.76 -6.42
N THR A 19 34.83 14.21 -7.59
CA THR A 19 34.08 14.15 -8.86
C THR A 19 34.84 13.35 -9.90
N LYS A 20 34.87 12.02 -9.75
CA LYS A 20 34.93 11.04 -10.86
C LYS A 20 34.96 9.60 -10.36
N VAL A 21 33.89 8.86 -10.66
CA VAL A 21 34.02 7.50 -11.20
C VAL A 21 33.04 7.43 -12.37
N GLY A 22 33.54 7.09 -13.56
CA GLY A 22 32.89 7.30 -14.85
C GLY A 22 31.55 6.57 -14.96
N ASP A 23 30.54 7.29 -15.47
CA ASP A 23 29.28 6.82 -16.10
C ASP A 23 28.17 7.89 -15.93
N GLY A 24 28.48 9.14 -16.30
CA GLY A 24 27.48 10.23 -16.28
C GLY A 24 26.89 10.54 -14.90
N GLN A 25 27.49 10.10 -13.80
CA GLN A 25 26.92 10.23 -12.46
C GLN A 25 27.50 11.41 -11.67
N LEU A 26 26.62 12.24 -11.12
CA LEU A 26 26.93 13.27 -10.13
C LEU A 26 26.38 12.86 -8.77
N SER A 27 27.20 12.94 -7.72
CA SER A 27 26.82 12.43 -6.40
C SER A 27 27.13 13.41 -5.27
N PHE A 28 26.11 13.66 -4.45
CA PHE A 28 26.18 14.37 -3.17
C PHE A 28 25.89 13.44 -2.00
N LYS A 29 26.04 12.12 -2.20
CA LYS A 29 25.63 11.12 -1.21
C LYS A 29 26.34 11.33 0.14
N GLY A 30 25.57 11.32 1.22
CA GLY A 30 26.07 11.31 2.60
C GLY A 30 26.86 12.56 2.98
N GLN A 31 26.66 13.67 2.27
CA GLN A 31 27.32 14.94 2.58
C GLN A 31 26.60 15.73 3.68
N SER A 32 25.41 15.28 4.10
CA SER A 32 24.61 15.92 5.15
C SER A 32 24.34 17.41 4.89
N LEU A 33 24.16 17.77 3.62
CA LEU A 33 23.88 19.14 3.20
C LEU A 33 22.48 19.56 3.67
N LYS A 34 22.37 20.76 4.27
CA LYS A 34 21.10 21.37 4.65
C LYS A 34 20.71 22.41 3.61
N LEU A 35 20.04 21.95 2.55
CA LEU A 35 19.67 22.77 1.40
C LEU A 35 18.29 23.39 1.66
N ASN A 36 18.22 24.50 2.41
CA ASN A 36 16.94 25.14 2.72
C ASN A 36 16.57 26.23 1.71
N THR A 37 17.56 27.02 1.30
CA THR A 37 17.38 28.17 0.42
C THR A 37 18.08 27.99 -0.93
N ALA A 38 17.96 28.99 -1.80
CA ALA A 38 18.66 29.00 -3.07
C ALA A 38 20.18 29.11 -2.89
N GLU A 39 20.63 29.88 -1.90
CA GLU A 39 22.03 30.09 -1.57
C GLU A 39 22.68 28.79 -1.07
N ASP A 40 21.98 28.02 -0.24
CA ASP A 40 22.48 26.73 0.26
C ASP A 40 22.75 25.75 -0.91
N ALA A 41 21.97 25.85 -1.99
CA ALA A 41 22.05 24.98 -3.15
C ALA A 41 23.02 25.48 -4.24
N GLU A 42 23.70 26.61 -4.07
CA GLU A 42 24.53 27.25 -5.11
C GLU A 42 25.59 26.30 -5.68
N GLU A 43 26.31 25.59 -4.81
CA GLU A 43 27.35 24.64 -5.25
C GLU A 43 26.76 23.41 -5.94
N VAL A 44 25.60 22.92 -5.47
CA VAL A 44 24.90 21.78 -6.10
C VAL A 44 24.43 22.15 -7.50
N ILE A 45 23.82 23.33 -7.66
CA ILE A 45 23.36 23.85 -8.95
C ILE A 45 24.53 24.01 -9.91
N LYS A 46 25.60 24.67 -9.46
CA LYS A 46 26.78 24.89 -10.28
C LYS A 46 27.35 23.57 -10.80
N GLN A 47 27.50 22.58 -9.93
CA GLN A 47 27.99 21.27 -10.35
C GLN A 47 27.02 20.56 -11.30
N ILE A 48 25.70 20.65 -11.08
CA ILE A 48 24.72 20.11 -12.03
C ILE A 48 24.88 20.79 -13.39
N GLU A 49 24.91 22.13 -13.45
CA GLU A 49 25.01 22.87 -14.70
C GLU A 49 26.30 22.56 -15.48
N GLU A 50 27.45 22.53 -14.79
CA GLU A 50 28.76 22.24 -15.37
C GLU A 50 28.95 20.76 -15.77
N PHE A 51 28.09 19.85 -15.29
CA PHE A 51 28.22 18.41 -15.58
C PHE A 51 27.59 18.05 -16.93
N ASP A 52 28.42 17.94 -17.97
CA ASP A 52 28.02 17.38 -19.27
C ASP A 52 27.78 15.87 -19.17
N GLY A 53 26.76 15.33 -19.84
CA GLY A 53 26.53 13.88 -19.81
C GLY A 53 25.84 13.37 -18.55
N LEU A 54 25.06 14.20 -17.83
CA LEU A 54 24.45 13.81 -16.56
C LEU A 54 23.37 12.73 -16.76
N GLU A 55 23.73 11.48 -16.49
CA GLU A 55 22.85 10.31 -16.51
C GLU A 55 22.27 9.95 -15.14
N ALA A 56 22.97 10.28 -14.05
CA ALA A 56 22.54 9.90 -12.70
C ALA A 56 22.81 11.00 -11.67
N LEU A 57 21.82 11.31 -10.83
CA LEU A 57 21.96 12.27 -9.74
C LEU A 57 21.66 11.60 -8.40
N ARG A 58 22.63 11.65 -7.47
CA ARG A 58 22.48 11.15 -6.11
C ARG A 58 22.39 12.29 -5.10
N LEU A 59 21.28 12.36 -4.39
CA LEU A 59 21.03 13.32 -3.31
C LEU A 59 20.86 12.63 -1.95
N GLU A 60 21.13 11.33 -1.86
CA GLU A 60 20.91 10.53 -0.65
C GLU A 60 21.66 11.06 0.58
N GLY A 61 21.00 11.10 1.74
CA GLY A 61 21.60 11.53 3.00
C GLY A 61 21.80 13.05 3.11
N ASN A 62 20.94 13.83 2.46
CA ASN A 62 20.90 15.29 2.53
C ASN A 62 19.49 15.76 2.94
N THR A 63 19.31 17.06 3.19
CA THR A 63 18.01 17.63 3.51
C THR A 63 17.67 18.71 2.50
N VAL A 64 16.72 18.43 1.61
CA VAL A 64 16.32 19.35 0.53
C VAL A 64 14.97 19.98 0.86
N GLY A 65 14.99 21.30 1.08
CA GLY A 65 13.80 22.11 1.25
C GLY A 65 13.17 22.53 -0.08
N VAL A 66 11.97 23.11 0.00
CA VAL A 66 11.17 23.50 -1.18
C VAL A 66 11.92 24.49 -2.07
N GLU A 67 12.53 25.53 -1.50
CA GLU A 67 13.21 26.55 -2.31
C GLU A 67 14.48 26.02 -2.96
N ALA A 68 15.29 25.23 -2.23
CA ALA A 68 16.42 24.51 -2.79
C ALA A 68 16.00 23.55 -3.92
N ALA A 69 14.92 22.78 -3.72
CA ALA A 69 14.39 21.87 -4.73
C ALA A 69 14.01 22.62 -6.02
N LYS A 70 13.40 23.80 -5.93
CA LYS A 70 13.03 24.62 -7.09
C LYS A 70 14.25 25.08 -7.90
N VAL A 71 15.32 25.51 -7.23
CA VAL A 71 16.52 25.98 -7.95
C VAL A 71 17.34 24.82 -8.49
N ILE A 72 17.39 23.68 -7.79
CA ILE A 72 17.95 22.43 -8.31
C ILE A 72 17.16 21.96 -9.54
N ALA A 73 15.82 21.98 -9.46
CA ALA A 73 14.93 21.65 -10.57
C ALA A 73 15.23 22.53 -11.80
N LYS A 74 15.46 23.83 -11.61
CA LYS A 74 15.81 24.71 -12.73
C LYS A 74 17.10 24.32 -13.45
N ALA A 75 18.09 23.82 -12.71
CA ALA A 75 19.33 23.29 -13.29
C ALA A 75 19.09 22.00 -14.07
N LEU A 76 18.17 21.16 -13.61
CA LEU A 76 17.83 19.87 -14.22
C LEU A 76 17.04 19.98 -15.53
N GLU A 77 16.32 21.07 -15.79
CA GLU A 77 15.57 21.27 -17.04
C GLU A 77 16.43 21.14 -18.31
N LYS A 78 17.76 21.31 -18.20
CA LYS A 78 18.71 21.19 -19.33
C LYS A 78 19.36 19.81 -19.43
N LYS A 79 19.02 18.86 -18.55
CA LYS A 79 19.71 17.57 -18.40
C LYS A 79 18.85 16.41 -18.93
N SER A 80 18.61 16.41 -20.24
CA SER A 80 17.78 15.41 -20.93
C SER A 80 18.32 13.98 -20.88
N GLU A 81 19.62 13.82 -20.62
CA GLU A 81 20.29 12.51 -20.52
C GLU A 81 20.09 11.84 -19.16
N LEU A 82 19.44 12.50 -18.19
CA LEU A 82 19.20 11.95 -16.86
C LEU A 82 18.29 10.72 -16.94
N LYS A 83 18.78 9.61 -16.39
CA LYS A 83 18.12 8.29 -16.38
C LYS A 83 17.91 7.76 -14.97
N ARG A 84 18.73 8.15 -13.99
CA ARG A 84 18.68 7.61 -12.63
C ARG A 84 18.61 8.72 -11.60
N CYS A 85 17.58 8.67 -10.77
CA CYS A 85 17.38 9.58 -9.66
C CYS A 85 17.48 8.80 -8.35
N HIS A 86 18.59 8.98 -7.63
CA HIS A 86 18.80 8.38 -6.32
C HIS A 86 18.50 9.43 -5.25
N TRP A 87 17.22 9.50 -4.90
CA TRP A 87 16.59 10.52 -4.08
C TRP A 87 16.05 9.92 -2.77
N SER A 88 16.63 8.80 -2.33
CA SER A 88 16.34 8.23 -1.01
C SER A 88 16.87 9.13 0.11
N ASP A 89 16.26 9.13 1.28
CA ASP A 89 16.70 9.88 2.47
C ASP A 89 17.16 11.33 2.15
N MET A 90 16.33 12.08 1.42
CA MET A 90 16.65 13.46 1.03
C MET A 90 15.77 14.52 1.71
N PHE A 91 14.80 14.09 2.51
CA PHE A 91 13.85 14.95 3.23
C PHE A 91 13.91 14.81 4.75
N THR A 92 14.97 14.19 5.29
CA THR A 92 15.14 14.05 6.74
C THR A 92 15.13 15.41 7.43
N GLY A 93 14.23 15.56 8.41
CA GLY A 93 14.00 16.80 9.15
C GLY A 93 13.08 17.82 8.47
N ARG A 94 12.53 17.54 7.27
CA ARG A 94 11.51 18.39 6.63
C ARG A 94 10.12 18.07 7.14
N LEU A 95 9.23 19.07 7.06
CA LEU A 95 7.81 18.83 7.32
C LEU A 95 7.19 18.03 6.18
N ARG A 96 6.23 17.16 6.52
CA ARG A 96 5.50 16.35 5.54
C ARG A 96 4.82 17.17 4.44
N SER A 97 4.38 18.39 4.75
CA SER A 97 3.77 19.32 3.79
C SER A 97 4.74 19.93 2.79
N GLU A 98 6.05 19.86 3.05
CA GLU A 98 7.10 20.42 2.18
C GLU A 98 7.59 19.42 1.13
N ILE A 99 7.42 18.13 1.40
CA ILE A 99 7.92 17.07 0.52
C ILE A 99 7.20 17.08 -0.84
N PRO A 100 5.85 17.15 -0.92
CA PRO A 100 5.18 17.14 -2.22
C PRO A 100 5.56 18.34 -3.11
N PRO A 101 5.57 19.61 -2.64
CA PRO A 101 6.03 20.73 -3.47
C PRO A 101 7.46 20.59 -3.98
N ALA A 102 8.37 20.06 -3.16
CA ALA A 102 9.75 19.82 -3.57
C ALA A 102 9.84 18.76 -4.67
N LEU A 103 9.16 17.62 -4.50
CA LEU A 103 9.13 16.55 -5.50
C LEU A 103 8.41 16.95 -6.78
N ILE A 104 7.35 17.76 -6.69
CA ILE A 104 6.65 18.30 -7.87
C ILE A 104 7.62 19.15 -8.68
N ALA A 105 8.35 20.07 -8.04
CA ALA A 105 9.31 20.91 -8.73
C ALA A 105 10.40 20.08 -9.44
N LEU A 106 10.96 19.10 -8.75
CA LEU A 106 11.97 18.19 -9.32
C LEU A 106 11.38 17.38 -10.47
N GLY A 107 10.19 16.79 -10.29
CA GLY A 107 9.50 15.99 -11.32
C GLY A 107 9.15 16.80 -12.57
N ASP A 108 8.63 18.02 -12.41
CA ASP A 108 8.31 18.92 -13.51
C ASP A 108 9.56 19.29 -14.33
N ALA A 109 10.72 19.45 -13.67
CA ALA A 109 11.98 19.65 -14.36
C ALA A 109 12.40 18.44 -15.19
N LEU A 110 12.23 17.21 -14.68
CA LEU A 110 12.52 15.99 -15.45
C LEU A 110 11.61 15.84 -16.68
N ILE A 111 10.33 16.18 -16.51
CA ILE A 111 9.35 16.22 -17.61
C ILE A 111 9.79 17.25 -18.65
N THR A 112 10.17 18.45 -18.21
CA THR A 112 10.61 19.55 -19.09
C THR A 112 11.89 19.21 -19.83
N ALA A 113 12.83 18.55 -19.15
CA ALA A 113 14.08 18.09 -19.74
C ALA A 113 13.86 16.99 -20.79
N GLY A 114 12.69 16.36 -20.84
CA GLY A 114 12.46 15.18 -21.67
C GLY A 114 13.31 13.99 -21.23
N ALA A 115 13.63 13.91 -19.94
CA ALA A 115 14.36 12.80 -19.35
C ALA A 115 13.65 11.47 -19.67
N GLN A 116 14.39 10.37 -19.69
CA GLN A 116 13.84 9.02 -19.91
C GLN A 116 14.36 8.15 -18.77
N LEU A 117 13.69 8.24 -17.62
CA LEU A 117 14.11 7.56 -16.41
C LEU A 117 14.07 6.05 -16.58
N VAL A 118 15.11 5.41 -16.06
CA VAL A 118 15.27 3.97 -15.94
C VAL A 118 15.14 3.56 -14.48
N GLU A 119 15.61 4.40 -13.55
CA GLU A 119 15.54 4.16 -12.10
C GLU A 119 15.09 5.41 -11.36
N LEU A 120 14.15 5.23 -10.44
CA LEU A 120 13.73 6.24 -9.49
C LEU A 120 13.71 5.61 -8.09
N ASP A 121 14.64 6.06 -7.25
CA ASP A 121 14.70 5.69 -5.84
C ASP A 121 14.27 6.86 -4.97
N LEU A 122 13.19 6.65 -4.24
CA LEU A 122 12.53 7.60 -3.34
C LEU A 122 12.42 7.04 -1.92
N SER A 123 13.15 5.95 -1.62
CA SER A 123 13.10 5.24 -0.33
C SER A 123 13.48 6.14 0.86
N ASP A 124 13.09 5.77 2.07
CA ASP A 124 13.48 6.46 3.31
C ASP A 124 13.09 7.95 3.34
N ASN A 125 11.96 8.28 2.70
CA ASN A 125 11.36 9.61 2.77
C ASN A 125 9.96 9.51 3.36
N ALA A 126 9.67 10.28 4.42
CA ALA A 126 8.40 10.26 5.14
C ALA A 126 7.23 10.91 4.35
N PHE A 127 6.84 10.30 3.23
CA PHE A 127 5.77 10.77 2.37
C PHE A 127 4.42 10.75 3.09
N GLY A 128 4.14 9.69 3.83
CA GLY A 128 2.79 9.35 4.27
C GLY A 128 1.82 9.14 3.08
N PRO A 129 0.51 8.92 3.34
CA PRO A 129 -0.47 8.63 2.30
C PRO A 129 -0.58 9.66 1.15
N ASP A 130 -0.64 10.94 1.47
CA ASP A 130 -0.69 12.02 0.48
C ASP A 130 0.62 12.32 -0.24
N GLY A 131 1.76 11.83 0.26
CA GLY A 131 3.07 12.22 -0.29
C GLY A 131 3.30 11.67 -1.70
N VAL A 132 2.59 10.60 -2.09
CA VAL A 132 2.57 10.07 -3.46
C VAL A 132 2.13 11.12 -4.48
N ARG A 133 1.27 12.08 -4.09
CA ARG A 133 0.86 13.19 -4.95
C ARG A 133 2.03 14.06 -5.39
N GLY A 134 3.13 14.05 -4.64
CA GLY A 134 4.36 14.77 -4.97
C GLY A 134 5.04 14.29 -6.26
N PHE A 135 4.84 13.02 -6.63
CA PHE A 135 5.50 12.42 -7.81
C PHE A 135 4.52 11.67 -8.73
N GLU A 136 3.22 11.73 -8.45
CA GLU A 136 2.17 11.11 -9.26
C GLU A 136 2.18 11.63 -10.71
N ALA A 137 2.35 12.94 -10.90
CA ALA A 137 2.42 13.56 -12.22
C ALA A 137 3.64 13.07 -13.02
N LEU A 138 4.79 12.95 -12.34
CA LEU A 138 6.03 12.41 -12.92
C LEU A 138 5.83 10.98 -13.41
N LEU A 139 5.30 10.08 -12.56
CA LEU A 139 5.07 8.69 -12.93
C LEU A 139 4.13 8.53 -14.15
N LYS A 140 3.15 9.42 -14.30
CA LYS A 140 2.19 9.40 -15.42
C LYS A 140 2.70 10.08 -16.70
N SER A 141 3.93 10.61 -16.67
CA SER A 141 4.51 11.41 -17.76
C SER A 141 5.41 10.56 -18.68
N PRO A 142 5.75 11.07 -19.88
CA PRO A 142 6.73 10.43 -20.75
C PRO A 142 8.10 10.22 -20.10
N ALA A 143 8.44 10.95 -19.03
CA ALA A 143 9.71 10.79 -18.35
C ALA A 143 9.86 9.43 -17.67
N CYS A 144 8.76 8.75 -17.36
CA CYS A 144 8.77 7.43 -16.71
C CYS A 144 8.35 6.27 -17.63
N TYR A 145 8.17 6.48 -18.94
CA TYR A 145 7.77 5.39 -19.84
C TYR A 145 8.86 4.31 -20.01
N THR A 146 10.12 4.67 -19.77
CA THR A 146 11.27 3.76 -19.79
C THR A 146 11.65 3.22 -18.41
N LEU A 147 10.85 3.51 -17.38
CA LEU A 147 11.17 3.17 -15.99
C LEU A 147 11.21 1.65 -15.82
N GLN A 148 12.32 1.15 -15.30
CA GLN A 148 12.57 -0.26 -15.03
C GLN A 148 12.66 -0.55 -13.54
N GLU A 149 13.09 0.42 -12.74
CA GLU A 149 13.25 0.28 -11.29
C GLU A 149 12.53 1.40 -10.55
N LEU A 150 11.65 1.03 -9.62
CA LEU A 150 10.97 1.96 -8.73
C LEU A 150 11.14 1.50 -7.29
N LYS A 151 11.79 2.34 -6.48
CA LYS A 151 12.12 2.05 -5.08
C LYS A 151 11.46 3.09 -4.18
N LEU A 152 10.63 2.61 -3.26
CA LEU A 152 9.78 3.36 -2.34
C LEU A 152 9.77 2.67 -0.97
N ASN A 153 10.91 2.11 -0.54
CA ASN A 153 10.99 1.43 0.74
C ASN A 153 10.88 2.44 1.89
N ASN A 154 10.17 2.11 2.97
CA ASN A 154 10.11 2.93 4.18
C ASN A 154 9.63 4.37 3.92
N CYS A 155 8.51 4.51 3.21
CA CYS A 155 7.92 5.82 2.85
C CYS A 155 6.62 6.14 3.58
N GLY A 156 6.07 5.20 4.35
CA GLY A 156 4.80 5.36 5.06
C GLY A 156 3.59 5.55 4.12
N LEU A 157 3.57 4.92 2.95
CA LEU A 157 2.54 5.17 1.94
C LEU A 157 1.09 4.89 2.41
N GLY A 158 0.90 3.93 3.32
CA GLY A 158 -0.41 3.46 3.71
C GLY A 158 -1.20 2.84 2.54
N ILE A 159 -2.43 2.40 2.85
CA ILE A 159 -3.39 1.91 1.84
C ILE A 159 -3.64 2.97 0.74
N GLY A 160 -3.87 4.22 1.16
CA GLY A 160 -4.22 5.32 0.25
C GLY A 160 -3.11 5.63 -0.75
N GLY A 161 -1.86 5.73 -0.27
CA GLY A 161 -0.70 5.92 -1.12
C GLY A 161 -0.48 4.74 -2.08
N GLY A 162 -0.64 3.51 -1.59
CA GLY A 162 -0.59 2.30 -2.43
C GLY A 162 -1.60 2.32 -3.59
N LYS A 163 -2.84 2.73 -3.33
CA LYS A 163 -3.89 2.87 -4.36
C LYS A 163 -3.54 3.96 -5.40
N ILE A 164 -3.04 5.11 -4.96
CA ILE A 164 -2.63 6.21 -5.86
C ILE A 164 -1.46 5.76 -6.73
N LEU A 165 -0.46 5.11 -6.12
CA LEU A 165 0.71 4.59 -6.82
C LEU A 165 0.30 3.56 -7.90
N ALA A 166 -0.53 2.60 -7.54
CA ALA A 166 -1.05 1.60 -8.49
C ALA A 166 -1.79 2.25 -9.66
N ALA A 167 -2.63 3.25 -9.39
CA ALA A 167 -3.34 3.98 -10.44
C ALA A 167 -2.37 4.76 -11.36
N ALA A 168 -1.32 5.35 -10.80
CA ALA A 168 -0.29 6.05 -11.57
C ALA A 168 0.49 5.09 -12.48
N LEU A 169 0.86 3.90 -11.99
CA LEU A 169 1.55 2.86 -12.76
C LEU A 169 0.68 2.32 -13.90
N LYS A 170 -0.60 2.02 -13.64
CA LYS A 170 -1.56 1.59 -14.68
C LYS A 170 -1.71 2.65 -15.77
N GLU A 171 -1.80 3.92 -15.39
CA GLU A 171 -1.92 5.02 -16.34
C GLU A 171 -0.62 5.25 -17.15
N CYS A 172 0.54 5.14 -16.50
CA CYS A 172 1.84 5.14 -17.18
C CYS A 172 1.92 4.03 -18.22
N HIS A 173 1.60 2.79 -17.84
CA HIS A 173 1.58 1.66 -18.76
C HIS A 173 0.60 1.91 -19.92
N ARG A 174 -0.63 2.34 -19.65
CA ARG A 174 -1.62 2.64 -20.71
C ARG A 174 -1.12 3.69 -21.71
N LYS A 175 -0.56 4.79 -21.23
CA LYS A 175 -0.08 5.88 -22.10
C LYS A 175 1.17 5.50 -22.89
N SER A 176 2.11 4.80 -22.26
CA SER A 176 3.36 4.33 -22.88
C SER A 176 3.08 3.23 -23.93
N SER A 177 2.14 2.32 -23.65
CA SER A 177 1.62 1.32 -24.60
C SER A 177 1.01 1.97 -25.84
N ALA A 178 0.25 3.06 -25.67
CA ALA A 178 -0.31 3.81 -26.80
C ALA A 178 0.77 4.44 -27.71
N GLN A 179 2.01 4.56 -27.23
CA GLN A 179 3.17 5.03 -28.00
C GLN A 179 4.04 3.88 -28.54
N GLY A 180 3.60 2.63 -28.39
CA GLY A 180 4.32 1.44 -28.87
C GLY A 180 5.52 1.04 -28.00
N LYS A 181 5.64 1.61 -26.80
CA LYS A 181 6.69 1.31 -25.83
C LYS A 181 6.06 1.13 -24.44
N PRO A 182 5.37 0.01 -24.17
CA PRO A 182 4.75 -0.24 -22.87
C PRO A 182 5.77 -0.10 -21.74
N LEU A 183 5.33 0.46 -20.60
CA LEU A 183 6.10 0.44 -19.36
C LEU A 183 6.50 -1.00 -19.05
N ALA A 184 7.81 -1.22 -18.89
CA ALA A 184 8.42 -2.51 -18.60
C ALA A 184 9.15 -2.46 -17.25
N LEU A 185 8.37 -2.37 -16.16
CA LEU A 185 8.90 -2.32 -14.81
C LEU A 185 9.42 -3.71 -14.42
N LYS A 186 10.69 -3.76 -14.01
CA LYS A 186 11.40 -4.99 -13.65
C LYS A 186 11.57 -5.14 -12.14
N VAL A 187 11.98 -4.07 -11.47
CA VAL A 187 12.27 -4.08 -10.04
C VAL A 187 11.29 -3.14 -9.34
N PHE A 188 10.56 -3.68 -8.37
CA PHE A 188 9.68 -2.91 -7.51
C PHE A 188 10.01 -3.16 -6.04
N VAL A 189 10.34 -2.09 -5.32
CA VAL A 189 10.65 -2.14 -3.89
C VAL A 189 9.71 -1.20 -3.16
N ALA A 190 8.91 -1.72 -2.23
CA ALA A 190 7.98 -0.93 -1.42
C ALA A 190 7.71 -1.58 -0.06
N GLY A 191 8.76 -2.00 0.66
CA GLY A 191 8.63 -2.48 2.03
C GLY A 191 8.34 -1.37 3.04
N ARG A 192 7.90 -1.73 4.25
CA ARG A 192 7.72 -0.81 5.39
C ARG A 192 6.79 0.37 5.08
N ASN A 193 5.67 0.09 4.42
CA ASN A 193 4.75 1.13 3.95
C ASN A 193 3.33 1.00 4.50
N ARG A 194 3.02 -0.02 5.31
CA ARG A 194 1.63 -0.30 5.78
C ARG A 194 0.64 -0.32 4.60
N LEU A 195 1.00 -1.02 3.53
CA LEU A 195 0.14 -1.11 2.34
C LEU A 195 -1.15 -1.88 2.63
N GLU A 196 -1.07 -2.86 3.55
CA GLU A 196 -2.13 -3.78 3.92
C GLU A 196 -2.77 -4.45 2.69
N ASN A 197 -3.90 -5.14 2.87
CA ASN A 197 -4.53 -5.89 1.79
C ASN A 197 -4.96 -5.01 0.61
N ASP A 198 -5.56 -3.87 0.92
CA ASP A 198 -6.19 -2.99 -0.05
C ASP A 198 -5.15 -2.28 -0.93
N GLY A 199 -4.03 -1.85 -0.34
CA GLY A 199 -2.91 -1.28 -1.09
C GLY A 199 -2.19 -2.34 -1.91
N ALA A 200 -1.95 -3.52 -1.33
CA ALA A 200 -1.34 -4.66 -2.04
C ALA A 200 -2.20 -5.14 -3.22
N THR A 201 -3.51 -5.24 -3.04
CA THR A 201 -4.45 -5.64 -4.12
C THR A 201 -4.43 -4.64 -5.27
N ALA A 202 -4.43 -3.34 -4.97
CA ALA A 202 -4.33 -2.32 -6.02
C ALA A 202 -3.01 -2.43 -6.79
N LEU A 203 -1.89 -2.67 -6.10
CA LEU A 203 -0.59 -2.90 -6.73
C LEU A 203 -0.58 -4.20 -7.55
N ALA A 204 -1.19 -5.27 -7.05
CA ALA A 204 -1.34 -6.53 -7.78
C ALA A 204 -2.06 -6.33 -9.13
N GLU A 205 -3.13 -5.52 -9.17
CA GLU A 205 -3.79 -5.16 -10.43
C GLU A 205 -2.83 -4.44 -11.39
N ALA A 206 -1.97 -3.55 -10.89
CA ALA A 206 -0.98 -2.87 -11.71
C ALA A 206 0.07 -3.85 -12.26
N PHE A 207 0.56 -4.76 -11.42
CA PHE A 207 1.52 -5.79 -11.79
C PHE A 207 0.96 -6.78 -12.81
N GLY A 208 -0.32 -7.15 -12.70
CA GLY A 208 -1.01 -8.01 -13.66
C GLY A 208 -1.17 -7.37 -15.05
N VAL A 209 -1.22 -6.03 -15.13
CA VAL A 209 -1.23 -5.30 -16.40
C VAL A 209 0.19 -5.12 -16.97
N ILE A 210 1.18 -4.89 -16.11
CA ILE A 210 2.57 -4.62 -16.53
C ILE A 210 3.30 -5.89 -17.00
N GLY A 211 3.15 -7.02 -16.30
CA GLY A 211 3.59 -8.35 -16.75
C GLY A 211 5.09 -8.52 -17.05
N THR A 212 5.96 -7.66 -16.52
CA THR A 212 7.41 -7.63 -16.84
C THR A 212 8.32 -7.67 -15.61
N LEU A 213 7.77 -7.92 -14.42
CA LEU A 213 8.53 -7.93 -13.17
C LEU A 213 9.55 -9.08 -13.14
N GLU A 214 10.74 -8.75 -12.64
CA GLU A 214 11.84 -9.66 -12.35
C GLU A 214 12.11 -9.72 -10.83
N GLU A 215 11.89 -8.63 -10.09
CA GLU A 215 12.15 -8.56 -8.65
C GLU A 215 11.06 -7.76 -7.92
N VAL A 216 10.51 -8.34 -6.84
CA VAL A 216 9.53 -7.68 -5.98
C VAL A 216 9.97 -7.79 -4.52
N HIS A 217 10.09 -6.64 -3.87
CA HIS A 217 10.39 -6.54 -2.44
C HIS A 217 9.30 -5.72 -1.75
N MET A 218 8.43 -6.38 -1.00
CA MET A 218 7.37 -5.74 -0.24
C MET A 218 7.31 -6.23 1.22
N PRO A 219 8.46 -6.34 1.93
CA PRO A 219 8.44 -6.81 3.31
C PRO A 219 7.74 -5.81 4.25
N GLN A 220 7.25 -6.27 5.39
CA GLN A 220 6.75 -5.39 6.46
C GLN A 220 5.65 -4.43 6.02
N ASN A 221 4.58 -4.97 5.42
CA ASN A 221 3.48 -4.16 4.91
C ASN A 221 2.13 -4.44 5.57
N GLY A 222 2.07 -5.36 6.54
CA GLY A 222 0.82 -5.78 7.17
C GLY A 222 -0.14 -6.43 6.17
N ILE A 223 0.38 -7.06 5.12
CA ILE A 223 -0.42 -7.72 4.09
C ILE A 223 -0.81 -9.09 4.63
N ASN A 224 -2.11 -9.40 4.70
CA ASN A 224 -2.56 -10.72 5.11
C ASN A 224 -3.09 -11.56 3.93
N HIS A 225 -3.59 -12.76 4.20
CA HIS A 225 -3.88 -13.78 3.19
C HIS A 225 -4.65 -13.31 1.92
N PRO A 226 -5.71 -12.47 1.97
CA PRO A 226 -6.32 -11.91 0.76
C PRO A 226 -5.38 -11.04 -0.07
N GLY A 227 -4.57 -10.16 0.54
CA GLY A 227 -3.60 -9.37 -0.17
C GLY A 227 -2.48 -10.23 -0.79
N ILE A 228 -2.00 -11.24 -0.06
CA ILE A 228 -1.03 -12.22 -0.57
C ILE A 228 -1.61 -13.02 -1.76
N THR A 229 -2.88 -13.42 -1.68
CA THR A 229 -3.57 -14.12 -2.77
C THR A 229 -3.66 -13.24 -4.02
N ALA A 230 -3.97 -11.95 -3.87
CA ALA A 230 -4.00 -11.00 -4.98
C ALA A 230 -2.60 -10.86 -5.62
N LEU A 231 -1.55 -10.72 -4.80
CA LEU A 231 -0.17 -10.66 -5.28
C LEU A 231 0.23 -11.94 -6.02
N ALA A 232 -0.10 -13.11 -5.48
CA ALA A 232 0.15 -14.41 -6.12
C ALA A 232 -0.47 -14.48 -7.52
N GLN A 233 -1.74 -14.09 -7.66
CA GLN A 233 -2.42 -14.05 -8.96
C GLN A 233 -1.72 -13.11 -9.96
N ALA A 234 -1.23 -11.96 -9.50
CA ALA A 234 -0.48 -11.04 -10.35
C ALA A 234 0.91 -11.60 -10.73
N PHE A 235 1.60 -12.27 -9.81
CA PHE A 235 2.90 -12.88 -10.06
C PHE A 235 2.82 -14.00 -11.10
N ALA A 236 1.71 -14.75 -11.17
CA ALA A 236 1.48 -15.74 -12.23
C ALA A 236 1.57 -15.16 -13.66
N ILE A 237 1.32 -13.85 -13.82
CA ILE A 237 1.43 -13.12 -15.10
C ILE A 237 2.85 -12.61 -15.36
N ASN A 238 3.76 -12.74 -14.40
CA ASN A 238 5.14 -12.25 -14.45
C ASN A 238 6.14 -13.44 -14.45
N PRO A 239 6.26 -14.21 -15.55
CA PRO A 239 7.07 -15.44 -15.59
C PRO A 239 8.59 -15.20 -15.52
N LEU A 240 9.02 -13.94 -15.56
CA LEU A 240 10.43 -13.53 -15.44
C LEU A 240 10.85 -13.25 -13.99
N LEU A 241 9.94 -13.41 -13.01
CA LEU A 241 10.25 -13.23 -11.60
C LEU A 241 11.39 -14.15 -11.15
N LYS A 242 12.40 -13.52 -10.55
CA LYS A 242 13.59 -14.12 -9.96
C LYS A 242 13.60 -13.96 -8.45
N VAL A 243 13.16 -12.80 -7.95
CA VAL A 243 13.19 -12.48 -6.52
C VAL A 243 11.79 -12.13 -6.04
N ILE A 244 11.33 -12.87 -5.02
CA ILE A 244 10.09 -12.59 -4.32
C ILE A 244 10.40 -12.47 -2.83
N ASN A 245 10.40 -11.23 -2.33
CA ASN A 245 10.56 -10.96 -0.92
C ASN A 245 9.28 -10.32 -0.36
N LEU A 246 8.57 -11.10 0.44
CA LEU A 246 7.36 -10.69 1.16
C LEU A 246 7.50 -10.93 2.67
N ASN A 247 8.72 -11.00 3.18
CA ASN A 247 9.04 -11.20 4.60
C ASN A 247 8.21 -10.29 5.53
N ASP A 248 7.81 -10.82 6.68
CA ASP A 248 7.08 -10.06 7.70
C ASP A 248 5.75 -9.50 7.15
N ASN A 249 4.94 -10.43 6.62
CA ASN A 249 3.56 -10.24 6.21
C ASN A 249 2.76 -11.51 6.55
N THR A 250 1.50 -11.39 6.94
CA THR A 250 0.72 -12.52 7.49
C THR A 250 0.11 -13.43 6.40
N PHE A 251 0.88 -14.38 5.87
CA PHE A 251 0.38 -15.31 4.86
C PHE A 251 -0.74 -16.19 5.40
N THR A 252 -0.59 -16.71 6.62
CA THR A 252 -1.33 -17.88 7.13
C THR A 252 -1.16 -19.10 6.19
N GLU A 253 -1.77 -20.22 6.54
CA GLU A 253 -1.86 -21.37 5.64
C GLU A 253 -2.48 -20.99 4.28
N LYS A 254 -3.54 -20.18 4.28
CA LYS A 254 -4.31 -19.87 3.06
C LYS A 254 -3.48 -19.11 2.03
N GLY A 255 -2.78 -18.07 2.46
CA GLY A 255 -1.93 -17.25 1.59
C GLY A 255 -0.72 -18.04 1.08
N ALA A 256 -0.12 -18.88 1.92
CA ALA A 256 0.99 -19.75 1.55
C ALA A 256 0.61 -20.77 0.47
N VAL A 257 -0.54 -21.45 0.62
CA VAL A 257 -1.03 -22.39 -0.40
C VAL A 257 -1.32 -21.67 -1.73
N ALA A 258 -1.92 -20.48 -1.69
CA ALA A 258 -2.16 -19.69 -2.89
C ALA A 258 -0.86 -19.26 -3.60
N MET A 259 0.16 -18.86 -2.83
CA MET A 259 1.48 -18.51 -3.34
C MET A 259 2.20 -19.74 -3.93
N ALA A 260 2.11 -20.90 -3.26
CA ALA A 260 2.69 -22.15 -3.72
C ALA A 260 2.15 -22.57 -5.10
N GLU A 261 0.83 -22.49 -5.32
CA GLU A 261 0.23 -22.77 -6.63
C GLU A 261 0.77 -21.84 -7.73
N THR A 262 1.05 -20.58 -7.39
CA THR A 262 1.67 -19.63 -8.31
C THR A 262 3.13 -19.98 -8.59
N LEU A 263 3.91 -20.34 -7.56
CA LEU A 263 5.32 -20.68 -7.68
C LEU A 263 5.58 -21.84 -8.67
N LYS A 264 4.64 -22.78 -8.80
CA LYS A 264 4.69 -23.84 -9.81
C LYS A 264 4.81 -23.32 -11.25
N THR A 265 4.45 -22.06 -11.51
CA THR A 265 4.56 -21.43 -12.83
C THR A 265 5.84 -20.63 -13.04
N LEU A 266 6.57 -20.28 -11.97
CA LEU A 266 7.65 -19.29 -11.99
C LEU A 266 9.04 -19.96 -12.07
N ARG A 267 9.38 -20.47 -13.26
CA ARG A 267 10.61 -21.26 -13.48
C ARG A 267 11.93 -20.48 -13.38
N GLN A 268 11.88 -19.15 -13.22
CA GLN A 268 13.06 -18.30 -13.11
C GLN A 268 13.37 -17.88 -11.67
N VAL A 269 12.59 -18.32 -10.69
CA VAL A 269 12.78 -17.90 -9.28
C VAL A 269 14.11 -18.40 -8.75
N GLU A 270 14.88 -17.45 -8.23
CA GLU A 270 16.19 -17.63 -7.61
C GLU A 270 16.11 -17.38 -6.09
N VAL A 271 15.26 -16.46 -5.64
CA VAL A 271 15.14 -16.09 -4.21
C VAL A 271 13.68 -16.04 -3.80
N ILE A 272 13.35 -16.82 -2.78
CA ILE A 272 12.08 -16.77 -2.06
C ILE A 272 12.36 -16.38 -0.62
N ASN A 273 11.82 -15.24 -0.20
CA ASN A 273 11.87 -14.82 1.20
C ASN A 273 10.46 -14.59 1.74
N PHE A 274 9.99 -15.58 2.51
CA PHE A 274 8.75 -15.58 3.28
C PHE A 274 9.03 -15.83 4.76
N GLY A 275 10.17 -15.36 5.27
CA GLY A 275 10.42 -15.37 6.72
C GLY A 275 9.40 -14.50 7.46
N ASP A 276 9.11 -14.82 8.71
CA ASP A 276 8.14 -14.08 9.56
C ASP A 276 6.75 -13.95 8.91
N CYS A 277 6.36 -14.93 8.08
CA CYS A 277 5.10 -14.86 7.34
C CYS A 277 3.95 -15.71 7.89
N LEU A 278 4.16 -16.44 9.01
CA LEU A 278 3.19 -17.42 9.52
C LEU A 278 2.71 -18.39 8.43
N VAL A 279 3.66 -18.97 7.69
CA VAL A 279 3.39 -19.87 6.55
C VAL A 279 2.64 -21.14 7.00
N ARG A 280 2.90 -21.60 8.22
CA ARG A 280 2.42 -22.83 8.86
C ARG A 280 2.80 -24.11 8.10
N SER A 281 2.76 -25.24 8.79
CA SER A 281 3.18 -26.54 8.25
C SER A 281 2.57 -26.90 6.89
N LYS A 282 1.25 -26.70 6.71
CA LYS A 282 0.59 -27.02 5.44
C LYS A 282 0.96 -26.07 4.31
N GLY A 283 1.20 -24.79 4.61
CA GLY A 283 1.74 -23.85 3.63
C GLY A 283 3.18 -24.21 3.22
N ALA A 284 4.01 -24.61 4.19
CA ALA A 284 5.38 -25.02 3.95
C ALA A 284 5.47 -26.27 3.07
N VAL A 285 4.62 -27.27 3.31
CA VAL A 285 4.51 -28.47 2.45
C VAL A 285 4.09 -28.10 1.02
N ALA A 286 3.12 -27.19 0.85
CA ALA A 286 2.72 -26.75 -0.49
C ALA A 286 3.86 -26.02 -1.22
N ILE A 287 4.63 -25.19 -0.51
CA ILE A 287 5.83 -24.53 -1.06
C ILE A 287 6.88 -25.57 -1.42
N ALA A 288 7.12 -26.58 -0.57
CA ALA A 288 8.03 -27.69 -0.85
C ALA A 288 7.65 -28.44 -2.13
N ASP A 289 6.36 -28.73 -2.33
CA ASP A 289 5.86 -29.33 -3.58
C ASP A 289 6.19 -28.45 -4.79
N ALA A 290 5.92 -27.14 -4.71
CA ALA A 290 6.22 -26.21 -5.79
C ALA A 290 7.73 -26.12 -6.11
N VAL A 291 8.57 -26.13 -5.07
CA VAL A 291 10.03 -26.16 -5.19
C VAL A 291 10.47 -27.44 -5.90
N LYS A 292 10.01 -28.61 -5.43
CA LYS A 292 10.32 -29.93 -5.99
C LYS A 292 9.89 -30.06 -7.46
N GLU A 293 8.76 -29.48 -7.84
CA GLU A 293 8.21 -29.58 -9.20
C GLU A 293 9.02 -28.82 -10.28
N GLY A 294 9.86 -27.84 -9.94
CA GLY A 294 10.75 -27.26 -10.96
C GLY A 294 11.36 -25.90 -10.70
N LEU A 295 11.58 -25.50 -9.45
CA LEU A 295 12.36 -24.29 -9.13
C LEU A 295 13.87 -24.58 -9.15
N HIS A 296 14.40 -25.09 -10.26
CA HIS A 296 15.79 -25.56 -10.34
C HIS A 296 16.86 -24.46 -10.20
N LYS A 297 16.47 -23.18 -10.36
CA LYS A 297 17.35 -22.00 -10.21
C LYS A 297 17.37 -21.42 -8.81
N LEU A 298 16.67 -22.06 -7.86
CA LEU A 298 16.54 -21.56 -6.50
C LEU A 298 17.90 -21.53 -5.81
N LYS A 299 18.29 -20.34 -5.34
CA LYS A 299 19.51 -20.02 -4.60
C LYS A 299 19.22 -19.78 -3.12
N GLU A 300 18.08 -19.16 -2.81
CA GLU A 300 17.69 -18.88 -1.42
C GLU A 300 16.22 -19.23 -1.19
N LEU A 301 15.97 -20.03 -0.14
CA LEU A 301 14.64 -20.27 0.42
C LEU A 301 14.65 -19.88 1.90
N ASN A 302 13.93 -18.82 2.25
CA ASN A 302 13.73 -18.41 3.63
C ASN A 302 12.26 -18.59 4.04
N LEU A 303 12.05 -19.49 5.00
CA LEU A 303 10.78 -19.79 5.66
C LEU A 303 10.95 -19.72 7.20
N ALA A 304 11.88 -18.90 7.69
CA ALA A 304 12.10 -18.70 9.13
C ALA A 304 10.84 -18.12 9.81
N PHE A 305 10.66 -18.40 11.11
CA PHE A 305 9.56 -17.86 11.93
C PHE A 305 8.19 -18.04 11.26
N GLY A 306 7.94 -19.25 10.78
CA GLY A 306 6.75 -19.61 10.01
C GLY A 306 5.78 -20.51 10.75
N GLU A 307 6.01 -20.86 12.02
CA GLU A 307 5.27 -21.89 12.76
C GLU A 307 5.25 -23.25 12.03
N ILE A 308 6.41 -23.63 11.48
CA ILE A 308 6.57 -24.89 10.74
C ILE A 308 6.98 -26.00 11.72
N GLN A 309 6.16 -27.04 11.81
CA GLN A 309 6.46 -28.22 12.63
C GLN A 309 7.50 -29.14 11.94
N ARG A 310 8.16 -29.98 12.75
CA ARG A 310 9.16 -30.97 12.34
C ARG A 310 8.87 -31.64 10.98
N ASP A 311 7.76 -32.36 10.85
CA ASP A 311 7.49 -33.19 9.66
C ASP A 311 7.39 -32.35 8.37
N ALA A 312 6.87 -31.12 8.47
CA ALA A 312 6.81 -30.19 7.35
C ALA A 312 8.20 -29.62 7.00
N ALA A 313 9.03 -29.32 8.00
CA ALA A 313 10.41 -28.87 7.78
C ALA A 313 11.26 -29.95 7.09
N LEU A 314 11.09 -31.22 7.46
CA LEU A 314 11.75 -32.35 6.79
C LEU A 314 11.29 -32.46 5.33
N THR A 315 9.99 -32.29 5.07
CA THR A 315 9.44 -32.26 3.70
C THR A 315 10.05 -31.14 2.86
N VAL A 316 10.24 -29.95 3.44
CA VAL A 316 10.94 -28.83 2.78
C VAL A 316 12.37 -29.22 2.42
N ALA A 317 13.10 -29.88 3.32
CA ALA A 317 14.48 -30.31 3.07
C ALA A 317 14.58 -31.35 1.96
N GLU A 318 13.69 -32.35 1.96
CA GLU A 318 13.61 -33.36 0.90
C GLU A 318 13.31 -32.76 -0.49
N ALA A 319 12.55 -31.66 -0.56
CA ALA A 319 12.24 -30.97 -1.81
C ALA A 319 13.45 -30.27 -2.46
N LEU A 320 14.57 -30.15 -1.73
CA LEU A 320 15.78 -29.47 -2.17
C LEU A 320 16.83 -30.41 -2.79
N GLU A 321 16.59 -31.72 -2.81
CA GLU A 321 17.53 -32.75 -3.30
C GLU A 321 18.16 -32.42 -4.67
N ASP A 322 17.38 -31.85 -5.60
CA ASP A 322 17.81 -31.52 -6.96
C ASP A 322 18.16 -30.03 -7.18
N LYS A 323 18.28 -29.23 -6.11
CA LYS A 323 18.56 -27.78 -6.16
C LYS A 323 20.05 -27.49 -6.07
N THR A 324 20.76 -27.77 -7.15
CA THR A 324 22.23 -27.65 -7.22
C THR A 324 22.77 -26.22 -7.11
N GLU A 325 21.93 -25.20 -7.34
CA GLU A 325 22.29 -23.79 -7.20
C GLU A 325 21.94 -23.22 -5.81
N LEU A 326 21.41 -24.03 -4.89
CA LEU A 326 21.00 -23.55 -3.57
C LEU A 326 22.21 -23.12 -2.73
N GLU A 327 22.17 -21.88 -2.27
CA GLU A 327 23.19 -21.26 -1.43
C GLU A 327 22.71 -21.10 0.01
N LYS A 328 21.39 -20.96 0.23
CA LYS A 328 20.82 -20.71 1.55
C LYS A 328 19.43 -21.34 1.73
N LEU A 329 19.26 -22.06 2.84
CA LEU A 329 17.98 -22.49 3.41
C LEU A 329 17.87 -21.91 4.82
N ASP A 330 16.82 -21.14 5.07
CA ASP A 330 16.54 -20.58 6.40
C ASP A 330 15.22 -21.13 6.93
N LEU A 331 15.31 -21.86 8.04
CA LEU A 331 14.19 -22.45 8.77
C LEU A 331 14.24 -22.07 10.26
N ASN A 332 15.02 -21.04 10.62
CA ASN A 332 15.20 -20.59 11.99
C ASN A 332 13.87 -20.20 12.67
N GLY A 333 13.74 -20.39 13.98
CA GLY A 333 12.56 -19.96 14.75
C GLY A 333 11.26 -20.69 14.37
N ASN A 334 11.37 -21.96 13.96
CA ASN A 334 10.25 -22.84 13.68
C ASN A 334 10.29 -24.02 14.66
N THR A 335 9.13 -24.59 14.97
CA THR A 335 8.92 -25.67 15.96
C THR A 335 9.37 -27.05 15.46
N LEU A 336 10.69 -27.21 15.27
CA LEU A 336 11.30 -28.47 14.81
C LEU A 336 11.65 -29.41 15.99
N GLY A 337 11.96 -28.85 17.15
CA GLY A 337 12.59 -29.57 18.26
C GLY A 337 14.04 -30.00 17.96
N SER A 338 14.77 -30.39 19.00
CA SER A 338 16.19 -30.81 18.87
C SER A 338 16.36 -32.00 17.91
N GLU A 339 15.47 -32.99 18.01
CA GLU A 339 15.43 -34.15 17.13
C GLU A 339 15.17 -33.76 15.66
N GLY A 340 14.25 -32.82 15.42
CA GLY A 340 13.94 -32.33 14.08
C GLY A 340 15.11 -31.58 13.46
N CYS A 341 15.83 -30.79 14.25
CA CYS A 341 17.05 -30.11 13.83
C CYS A 341 18.17 -31.10 13.46
N GLU A 342 18.33 -32.20 14.20
CA GLU A 342 19.28 -33.26 13.86
C GLU A 342 18.88 -33.97 12.55
N GLN A 343 17.63 -34.41 12.42
CA GLN A 343 17.13 -35.07 11.21
C GLN A 343 17.25 -34.17 9.97
N LEU A 344 16.96 -32.87 10.11
CA LEU A 344 17.13 -31.88 9.04
C LEU A 344 18.58 -31.81 8.54
N ARG A 345 19.55 -31.82 9.47
CA ARG A 345 20.98 -31.84 9.12
C ARG A 345 21.36 -33.14 8.43
N GLU A 346 20.89 -34.29 8.91
CA GLU A 346 21.16 -35.59 8.28
C GLU A 346 20.65 -35.66 6.83
N ILE A 347 19.44 -35.15 6.57
CA ILE A 347 18.87 -35.07 5.20
C ILE A 347 19.77 -34.22 4.30
N LEU A 348 20.12 -33.00 4.73
CA LEU A 348 20.95 -32.11 3.93
C LEU A 348 22.38 -32.62 3.76
N GLU A 349 22.95 -33.30 4.76
CA GLU A 349 24.23 -33.99 4.66
C GLU A 349 24.20 -35.10 3.62
N SER A 350 23.11 -35.87 3.54
CA SER A 350 22.93 -36.91 2.53
C SER A 350 22.98 -36.37 1.09
N PHE A 351 22.62 -35.09 0.91
CA PHE A 351 22.68 -34.37 -0.37
C PHE A 351 23.99 -33.57 -0.58
N ASN A 352 24.92 -33.58 0.39
CA ASN A 352 26.09 -32.69 0.44
C ASN A 352 25.74 -31.19 0.49
N MET A 353 24.60 -30.85 1.09
CA MET A 353 24.07 -29.49 1.21
C MET A 353 24.14 -28.94 2.64
N ALA A 354 24.86 -29.59 3.56
CA ALA A 354 24.93 -29.16 4.97
C ALA A 354 25.35 -27.69 5.17
N ALA A 355 26.12 -27.11 4.23
CA ALA A 355 26.58 -25.73 4.29
C ALA A 355 25.50 -24.69 3.91
N VAL A 356 24.40 -25.10 3.29
CA VAL A 356 23.32 -24.17 2.88
C VAL A 356 22.39 -23.82 4.04
N LEU A 357 22.36 -24.65 5.09
CA LEU A 357 21.46 -24.48 6.21
C LEU A 357 21.90 -23.27 7.06
N GLY A 358 20.98 -22.34 7.24
CA GLY A 358 21.12 -21.20 8.15
C GLY A 358 21.24 -21.62 9.61
N PRO A 359 21.49 -20.66 10.53
CA PRO A 359 21.45 -20.95 11.95
C PRO A 359 20.06 -21.48 12.34
N LEU A 360 20.03 -22.41 13.28
CA LEU A 360 18.81 -22.84 13.95
C LEU A 360 18.99 -22.45 15.42
N SER A 361 18.09 -21.63 15.94
CA SER A 361 17.92 -21.47 17.38
C SER A 361 17.45 -22.79 17.96
N ASP A 362 18.02 -23.19 19.10
CA ASP A 362 17.41 -24.25 19.91
C ASP A 362 16.09 -23.67 20.42
N ASP A 363 14.98 -24.14 19.85
CA ASP A 363 13.68 -24.01 20.48
C ASP A 363 13.77 -24.92 21.72
N GLU A 364 14.10 -24.34 22.88
CA GLU A 364 13.94 -25.04 24.15
C GLU A 364 12.45 -25.40 24.25
N GLU A 365 12.13 -26.67 24.02
CA GLU A 365 10.84 -27.24 24.37
C GLU A 365 10.60 -26.89 25.83
N GLU A 366 9.68 -25.96 26.12
CA GLU A 366 8.99 -26.03 27.39
C GLU A 366 8.25 -27.36 27.37
N GLU A 367 8.76 -28.34 28.13
CA GLU A 367 8.10 -29.62 28.35
C GLU A 367 6.71 -29.32 28.90
N GLU A 368 5.70 -29.32 28.03
CA GLU A 368 4.29 -29.41 28.40
C GLU A 368 4.14 -30.76 29.13
N GLU A 369 4.21 -30.73 30.46
CA GLU A 369 3.89 -31.88 31.30
C GLU A 369 2.43 -32.27 31.02
N ASP A 370 2.26 -33.40 30.32
CA ASP A 370 1.01 -34.13 30.12
C ASP A 370 0.09 -34.03 31.36
N ASN A 371 -0.89 -33.12 31.32
CA ASN A 371 -2.12 -33.24 32.08
C ASN A 371 -3.25 -33.48 31.09
N GLU A 372 -3.63 -34.76 30.96
CA GLU A 372 -4.87 -35.18 30.32
C GLU A 372 -6.08 -34.47 30.98
N GLU A 373 -6.57 -33.40 30.37
CA GLU A 373 -7.99 -33.08 30.40
C GLU A 373 -8.45 -32.77 28.97
N GLU A 374 -9.27 -33.65 28.40
CA GLU A 374 -10.03 -33.37 27.18
C GLU A 374 -10.90 -32.13 27.41
N GLY A 375 -10.51 -31.00 26.82
CA GLY A 375 -11.31 -29.80 26.68
C GLY A 375 -11.21 -29.30 25.25
N GLU A 376 -12.35 -29.15 24.58
CA GLU A 376 -12.42 -28.51 23.26
C GLU A 376 -11.98 -27.03 23.39
N GLU A 377 -10.74 -26.72 23.02
CA GLU A 377 -10.24 -25.36 23.00
C GLU A 377 -10.70 -24.64 21.74
N ASN A 378 -11.56 -23.64 21.97
CA ASN A 378 -11.84 -22.58 21.03
C ASN A 378 -10.60 -21.67 21.00
N GLU A 379 -10.07 -21.42 19.81
CA GLU A 379 -9.11 -20.34 19.55
C GLU A 379 -9.80 -18.99 19.85
N GLU A 380 -9.73 -18.53 21.10
CA GLU A 380 -9.78 -17.12 21.47
C GLU A 380 -8.33 -16.67 21.59
N ASP A 381 -7.85 -15.86 20.63
CA ASP A 381 -6.66 -15.01 20.84
C ASP A 381 -6.73 -13.76 19.94
N ASP A 382 -6.18 -12.69 20.51
CA ASP A 382 -5.83 -11.38 19.95
C ASP A 382 -6.95 -10.33 19.76
N ASP A 383 -7.53 -9.86 20.87
CA ASP A 383 -8.20 -8.54 20.95
C ASP A 383 -7.43 -7.53 21.86
N ASP A 384 -6.29 -7.91 22.46
CA ASP A 384 -5.58 -7.07 23.44
C ASP A 384 -4.56 -6.09 22.80
N GLU A 385 -4.31 -6.14 21.49
CA GLU A 385 -3.43 -5.17 20.79
C GLU A 385 -4.19 -3.95 20.22
N GLU A 386 -5.53 -3.95 20.17
CA GLU A 386 -6.31 -2.82 19.60
C GLU A 386 -6.50 -1.64 20.59
N GLU A 387 -6.35 -1.86 21.90
CA GLU A 387 -6.52 -0.79 22.90
C GLU A 387 -5.37 0.25 22.88
N GLU A 388 -4.15 -0.12 22.43
CA GLU A 388 -3.02 0.81 22.31
C GLU A 388 -3.10 1.68 21.03
N GLU A 389 -3.77 1.23 19.96
CA GLU A 389 -3.96 2.02 18.73
C GLU A 389 -4.99 3.15 18.89
N GLU A 390 -5.95 3.03 19.82
CA GLU A 390 -6.97 4.06 20.07
C GLU A 390 -6.41 5.31 20.76
N GLU A 391 -5.38 5.18 21.59
CA GLU A 391 -4.78 6.33 22.28
C GLU A 391 -3.96 7.23 21.33
N GLU A 392 -3.27 6.67 20.32
CA GLU A 392 -2.50 7.43 19.33
C GLU A 392 -3.39 8.18 18.31
N GLN A 393 -4.53 7.59 17.91
CA GLN A 393 -5.48 8.25 17.00
C GLN A 393 -6.21 9.42 17.65
N GLN A 394 -6.49 9.35 18.95
CA GLN A 394 -7.12 10.44 19.70
C GLN A 394 -6.18 11.64 19.94
N GLN A 395 -4.86 11.42 19.95
CA GLN A 395 -3.87 12.52 20.02
C GLN A 395 -3.70 13.24 18.68
N GLN A 396 -3.70 12.53 17.55
CA GLN A 396 -3.58 13.17 16.22
C GLN A 396 -4.82 13.99 15.80
N LEU A 397 -6.01 13.63 16.31
CA LEU A 397 -7.25 14.40 16.08
C LEU A 397 -7.31 15.72 16.88
N LYS A 398 -6.60 15.81 18.02
CA LYS A 398 -6.56 17.04 18.83
C LYS A 398 -5.61 18.10 18.26
N GLU A 399 -4.53 17.71 17.58
CA GLU A 399 -3.60 18.66 16.96
C GLU A 399 -4.12 19.24 15.64
N ARG A 400 -5.00 18.52 14.94
CA ARG A 400 -5.61 19.00 13.67
C ARG A 400 -6.72 20.03 13.85
N GLY A 401 -7.28 20.15 15.07
CA GLY A 401 -8.41 21.03 15.38
C GLY A 401 -8.05 22.49 15.76
N GLN A 402 -6.75 22.83 15.88
CA GLN A 402 -6.33 24.16 16.35
C GLN A 402 -5.74 25.07 15.24
N GLY A 403 -5.60 24.58 14.01
CA GLY A 403 -4.95 25.32 12.91
C GLY A 403 -5.87 26.03 11.91
N GLU A 404 -7.19 25.82 11.94
CA GLU A 404 -8.11 26.28 10.88
C GLU A 404 -9.04 27.44 11.26
N GLN A 405 -8.61 28.35 12.17
CA GLN A 405 -9.43 29.52 12.53
C GLN A 405 -8.87 30.90 12.17
N GLU A 406 -7.72 30.99 11.50
CA GLU A 406 -7.24 32.27 10.97
C GLU A 406 -6.86 32.11 9.50
N LEU A 407 -7.79 32.44 8.59
CA LEU A 407 -7.53 33.02 7.25
C LEU A 407 -8.84 33.04 6.43
N LEU A 408 -9.79 33.91 6.83
CA LEU A 408 -10.92 34.29 5.98
C LEU A 408 -11.12 35.80 6.01
N THR A 409 -10.34 36.52 5.19
CA THR A 409 -10.68 37.86 4.72
C THR A 409 -10.19 38.06 3.26
N ARG A 410 -11.18 38.33 2.41
CA ARG A 410 -11.24 38.64 0.94
C ARG A 410 -10.27 39.75 0.46
N PRO A 411 -10.13 40.13 -0.85
CA PRO A 411 -11.14 40.01 -1.94
C PRO A 411 -10.71 39.83 -3.43
N ASN A 412 -11.72 39.39 -4.21
CA ASN A 412 -12.05 39.60 -5.63
C ASN A 412 -11.04 40.28 -6.57
N ILE A 413 -10.69 39.59 -7.67
CA ILE A 413 -10.52 40.20 -8.99
C ILE A 413 -11.20 39.30 -10.05
N ILE A 414 -11.99 39.95 -10.90
CA ILE A 414 -12.69 39.45 -12.08
C ILE A 414 -11.67 39.35 -13.23
N ASP A 415 -11.54 38.22 -13.92
CA ASP A 415 -11.78 38.19 -15.36
C ASP A 415 -11.98 36.78 -15.93
N SER A 416 -12.79 36.78 -16.96
CA SER A 416 -13.33 35.72 -17.78
C SER A 416 -12.30 35.05 -18.69
N GLN A 417 -12.32 33.72 -18.75
CA GLN A 417 -12.22 32.99 -20.02
C GLN A 417 -12.74 31.56 -19.89
N THR A 418 -13.71 31.27 -20.74
CA THR A 418 -14.46 30.03 -20.92
C THR A 418 -13.55 28.88 -21.38
N SER A 419 -13.53 27.78 -20.64
CA SER A 419 -13.30 26.45 -21.19
C SER A 419 -14.35 25.49 -20.61
N THR A 420 -15.12 24.87 -21.51
CA THR A 420 -16.18 23.91 -21.21
C THR A 420 -15.60 22.65 -20.54
N PRO A 421 -16.15 22.17 -19.40
CA PRO A 421 -15.72 20.90 -18.83
C PRO A 421 -16.17 19.75 -19.72
N VAL A 422 -15.25 18.85 -20.04
CA VAL A 422 -15.54 17.54 -20.65
C VAL A 422 -16.47 16.77 -19.69
N PRO A 423 -17.58 16.13 -20.15
CA PRO A 423 -18.46 15.42 -19.24
C PRO A 423 -17.79 14.13 -18.74
N SER A 424 -17.59 14.02 -17.43
CA SER A 424 -17.29 12.77 -16.73
C SER A 424 -18.41 11.73 -16.96
N PRO A 425 -18.09 10.42 -17.06
CA PRO A 425 -19.07 9.37 -17.42
C PRO A 425 -20.25 9.31 -16.45
N PRO A 426 -21.47 8.94 -16.90
CA PRO A 426 -22.65 8.89 -16.04
C PRO A 426 -22.42 7.91 -14.88
N VAL A 427 -22.77 8.34 -13.67
CA VAL A 427 -22.79 7.46 -12.48
C VAL A 427 -24.17 6.81 -12.47
N ASP A 428 -24.23 5.48 -12.45
CA ASP A 428 -25.46 4.73 -12.21
C ASP A 428 -25.59 4.34 -10.73
N VAL A 429 -26.80 3.92 -10.33
CA VAL A 429 -27.11 3.57 -8.94
C VAL A 429 -26.29 2.37 -8.47
N ALA A 430 -26.07 1.37 -9.34
CA ALA A 430 -25.23 0.21 -9.05
C ALA A 430 -23.79 0.63 -8.66
N THR A 431 -23.19 1.57 -9.39
CA THR A 431 -21.85 2.09 -9.10
C THR A 431 -21.79 2.84 -7.76
N PHE A 432 -22.87 3.54 -7.38
CA PHE A 432 -22.97 4.18 -6.08
C PHE A 432 -23.10 3.14 -4.94
N LEU A 433 -24.00 2.17 -5.07
CA LEU A 433 -24.22 1.16 -4.03
C LEU A 433 -23.00 0.26 -3.79
N ALA A 434 -22.23 -0.03 -4.84
CA ALA A 434 -20.98 -0.78 -4.74
C ALA A 434 -19.85 0.02 -4.06
N PHE A 435 -19.77 1.32 -4.35
CA PHE A 435 -18.68 2.19 -3.89
C PHE A 435 -19.20 3.59 -3.52
N PRO A 436 -19.86 3.74 -2.37
CA PRO A 436 -20.57 4.97 -2.02
C PRO A 436 -19.59 6.12 -1.77
N SER A 437 -19.85 7.29 -2.37
CA SER A 437 -19.14 8.54 -2.06
C SER A 437 -20.10 9.74 -2.14
N PRO A 438 -19.84 10.83 -1.40
CA PRO A 438 -20.66 12.05 -1.47
C PRO A 438 -20.80 12.59 -2.89
N GLU A 439 -19.70 12.58 -3.65
CA GLU A 439 -19.65 13.09 -5.03
C GLU A 439 -20.49 12.22 -5.97
N LYS A 440 -20.49 10.89 -5.79
CA LYS A 440 -21.30 9.97 -6.58
C LYS A 440 -22.79 10.15 -6.29
N LEU A 441 -23.18 10.32 -5.03
CA LEU A 441 -24.56 10.58 -4.65
C LEU A 441 -25.09 11.86 -5.31
N LEU A 442 -24.31 12.94 -5.27
CA LEU A 442 -24.68 14.21 -5.89
C LEU A 442 -24.74 14.11 -7.43
N ARG A 443 -23.86 13.31 -8.04
CA ARG A 443 -23.82 13.12 -9.50
C ARG A 443 -24.96 12.27 -10.06
N LEU A 444 -25.68 11.51 -9.23
CA LEU A 444 -26.95 10.86 -9.62
C LEU A 444 -28.08 11.88 -9.89
N GLY A 445 -27.88 13.14 -9.48
CA GLY A 445 -28.75 14.25 -9.81
C GLY A 445 -30.08 14.26 -9.04
N PRO A 446 -31.03 15.13 -9.44
CA PRO A 446 -32.26 15.39 -8.67
C PRO A 446 -33.24 14.22 -8.52
N ARG A 447 -32.98 13.09 -9.21
CA ARG A 447 -33.81 11.87 -9.14
C ARG A 447 -33.12 10.73 -8.38
N CYS A 448 -31.96 10.98 -7.77
CA CYS A 448 -31.18 9.97 -7.04
C CYS A 448 -32.02 9.20 -6.02
N SER A 449 -32.81 9.92 -5.21
CA SER A 449 -33.70 9.37 -4.20
C SER A 449 -34.72 8.38 -4.78
N VAL A 450 -35.32 8.71 -5.92
CA VAL A 450 -36.31 7.87 -6.60
C VAL A 450 -35.64 6.65 -7.25
N LEU A 451 -34.48 6.82 -7.88
CA LEU A 451 -33.78 5.74 -8.57
C LEU A 451 -33.26 4.68 -7.59
N ILE A 452 -32.63 5.09 -6.50
CA ILE A 452 -32.14 4.18 -5.45
C ILE A 452 -33.30 3.42 -4.82
N ALA A 453 -34.41 4.10 -4.51
CA ALA A 453 -35.60 3.45 -3.97
C ALA A 453 -36.27 2.50 -4.99
N GLN A 454 -36.17 2.76 -6.29
CA GLN A 454 -36.72 1.89 -7.34
C GLN A 454 -35.89 0.61 -7.54
N GLU A 455 -34.56 0.74 -7.57
CA GLU A 455 -33.65 -0.39 -7.76
C GLU A 455 -33.50 -1.26 -6.50
N THR A 456 -33.79 -0.70 -5.32
CA THR A 456 -33.81 -1.49 -4.09
C THR A 456 -35.10 -2.30 -3.99
N ASP A 457 -34.94 -3.60 -3.83
CA ASP A 457 -36.02 -4.52 -3.49
C ASP A 457 -36.45 -4.31 -2.04
N THR A 458 -37.46 -3.47 -1.84
CA THR A 458 -37.97 -3.10 -0.51
C THR A 458 -38.81 -4.19 0.16
N SER A 459 -38.96 -5.37 -0.46
CA SER A 459 -39.57 -6.53 0.18
C SER A 459 -38.57 -7.34 1.02
N ASP A 460 -37.28 -7.13 0.76
CA ASP A 460 -36.15 -7.81 1.38
C ASP A 460 -35.50 -6.89 2.43
N VAL A 461 -35.57 -7.30 3.69
CA VAL A 461 -35.11 -6.49 4.83
C VAL A 461 -33.60 -6.26 4.77
N ASP A 462 -32.82 -7.28 4.43
CA ASP A 462 -31.35 -7.20 4.43
C ASP A 462 -30.86 -6.25 3.34
N LYS A 463 -31.52 -6.25 2.18
CA LYS A 463 -31.25 -5.28 1.12
C LYS A 463 -31.60 -3.85 1.55
N VAL A 464 -32.72 -3.64 2.25
CA VAL A 464 -33.09 -2.32 2.76
C VAL A 464 -32.09 -1.82 3.80
N VAL A 465 -31.67 -2.68 4.74
CA VAL A 465 -30.63 -2.35 5.73
C VAL A 465 -29.31 -2.03 5.03
N THR A 466 -28.85 -2.89 4.12
CA THR A 466 -27.60 -2.68 3.38
C THR A 466 -27.63 -1.38 2.59
N THR A 467 -28.70 -1.10 1.83
CA THR A 467 -28.84 0.15 1.07
C THR A 467 -28.84 1.38 1.99
N LEU A 468 -29.54 1.31 3.13
CA LEU A 468 -29.54 2.39 4.11
C LEU A 468 -28.13 2.67 4.65
N LEU A 469 -27.38 1.62 5.00
CA LEU A 469 -25.99 1.76 5.47
C LEU A 469 -25.09 2.43 4.40
N ARG A 470 -25.25 2.08 3.12
CA ARG A 470 -24.51 2.72 2.01
C ARG A 470 -24.86 4.20 1.87
N ILE A 471 -26.14 4.57 1.99
CA ILE A 471 -26.60 5.96 1.97
C ILE A 471 -26.04 6.74 3.18
N SER A 472 -26.12 6.16 4.38
CA SER A 472 -25.63 6.78 5.61
C SER A 472 -24.12 6.94 5.64
N SER A 473 -23.37 6.05 4.98
CA SER A 473 -21.90 6.09 4.95
C SER A 473 -21.31 7.34 4.28
N VAL A 474 -22.10 8.04 3.45
CA VAL A 474 -21.65 9.26 2.75
C VAL A 474 -22.12 10.54 3.41
N PHE A 475 -22.72 10.45 4.60
CA PHE A 475 -23.21 11.61 5.32
C PHE A 475 -22.06 12.58 5.66
N LYS A 476 -22.28 13.86 5.35
CA LYS A 476 -21.45 15.00 5.75
C LYS A 476 -22.36 16.17 6.13
N ASP A 477 -21.90 17.04 7.03
CA ASP A 477 -22.67 18.21 7.46
C ASP A 477 -22.83 19.30 6.37
N GLU A 478 -22.17 19.13 5.23
CA GLU A 478 -22.33 19.98 4.05
C GLU A 478 -23.78 19.92 3.51
N ALA A 479 -24.42 21.09 3.35
CA ALA A 479 -25.83 21.19 3.00
C ALA A 479 -26.25 20.39 1.75
N PRO A 480 -25.49 20.34 0.63
CA PRO A 480 -25.88 19.56 -0.54
C PRO A 480 -25.91 18.06 -0.27
N VAL A 481 -24.90 17.53 0.41
CA VAL A 481 -24.75 16.10 0.70
C VAL A 481 -25.77 15.66 1.74
N LYS A 482 -25.93 16.44 2.82
CA LYS A 482 -26.92 16.21 3.88
C LYS A 482 -28.34 16.13 3.30
N THR A 483 -28.69 17.07 2.43
CA THR A 483 -30.02 17.09 1.79
C THR A 483 -30.22 15.85 0.92
N ALA A 484 -29.23 15.49 0.09
CA ALA A 484 -29.31 14.31 -0.77
C ALA A 484 -29.44 13.00 0.03
N VAL A 485 -28.69 12.86 1.13
CA VAL A 485 -28.79 11.71 2.04
C VAL A 485 -30.17 11.62 2.68
N HIS A 486 -30.69 12.73 3.19
CA HIS A 486 -32.03 12.77 3.80
C HIS A 486 -33.13 12.44 2.80
N GLU A 487 -33.13 13.07 1.61
CA GLU A 487 -34.14 12.80 0.57
C GLU A 487 -34.10 11.36 0.08
N THR A 488 -32.91 10.78 -0.05
CA THR A 488 -32.74 9.38 -0.48
C THR A 488 -33.20 8.41 0.60
N THR A 489 -32.87 8.70 1.86
CA THR A 489 -33.36 7.94 3.02
C THR A 489 -34.88 7.97 3.07
N ASP A 490 -35.49 9.14 2.92
CA ASP A 490 -36.93 9.31 2.96
C ASP A 490 -37.64 8.55 1.84
N ALA A 491 -37.08 8.57 0.62
CA ALA A 491 -37.65 7.82 -0.50
C ALA A 491 -37.58 6.30 -0.27
N LEU A 492 -36.44 5.78 0.19
CA LEU A 492 -36.25 4.36 0.48
C LEU A 492 -37.18 3.89 1.61
N MET A 493 -37.14 4.58 2.74
CA MET A 493 -37.84 4.15 3.95
C MET A 493 -39.34 4.36 3.87
N ARG A 494 -39.80 5.42 3.19
CA ARG A 494 -41.24 5.60 2.90
C ARG A 494 -41.76 4.46 2.03
N LYS A 495 -41.00 4.00 1.03
CA LYS A 495 -41.38 2.86 0.19
C LYS A 495 -41.40 1.55 0.99
N ALA A 496 -40.38 1.30 1.82
CA ALA A 496 -40.28 0.10 2.65
C ALA A 496 -41.41 0.03 3.69
N PHE A 497 -41.59 1.05 4.53
CA PHE A 497 -42.59 1.05 5.61
C PHE A 497 -44.04 1.17 5.12
N SER A 498 -44.27 1.66 3.90
CA SER A 498 -45.62 1.64 3.30
C SER A 498 -46.05 0.25 2.82
N SER A 499 -45.12 -0.71 2.74
CA SER A 499 -45.42 -2.08 2.36
C SER A 499 -45.97 -2.88 3.55
N ALA A 500 -47.15 -3.46 3.37
CA ALA A 500 -47.80 -4.28 4.40
C ALA A 500 -47.04 -5.57 4.75
N THR A 501 -46.09 -5.99 3.90
CA THR A 501 -45.28 -7.21 4.08
C THR A 501 -43.89 -6.93 4.63
N PHE A 502 -43.51 -5.65 4.82
CA PHE A 502 -42.18 -5.30 5.29
C PHE A 502 -42.06 -5.53 6.80
N ASN A 503 -41.12 -6.39 7.20
CA ASN A 503 -40.91 -6.71 8.61
C ASN A 503 -40.08 -5.61 9.28
N SER A 504 -40.76 -4.72 9.99
CA SER A 504 -40.16 -3.54 10.61
C SER A 504 -39.29 -3.88 11.84
N ASP A 505 -39.61 -4.97 12.55
CA ASP A 505 -38.82 -5.43 13.70
C ASP A 505 -37.52 -6.11 13.26
N ALA A 506 -37.57 -6.90 12.18
CA ALA A 506 -36.37 -7.48 11.56
C ALA A 506 -35.44 -6.38 11.01
N PHE A 507 -35.99 -5.31 10.44
CA PHE A 507 -35.21 -4.16 9.99
C PHE A 507 -34.43 -3.50 11.14
N VAL A 508 -35.08 -3.25 12.28
CA VAL A 508 -34.40 -2.66 13.45
C VAL A 508 -33.34 -3.61 14.00
N THR A 509 -33.64 -4.90 14.06
CA THR A 509 -32.68 -5.92 14.52
C THR A 509 -31.44 -5.96 13.64
N GLY A 510 -31.62 -6.02 12.31
CA GLY A 510 -30.51 -6.00 11.35
C GLY A 510 -29.69 -4.70 11.42
N LEU A 511 -30.36 -3.55 11.59
CA LEU A 511 -29.68 -2.27 11.76
C LEU A 511 -28.82 -2.25 13.05
N LEU A 512 -29.36 -2.73 14.17
CA LEU A 512 -28.63 -2.79 15.44
C LEU A 512 -27.45 -3.77 15.39
N ILE A 513 -27.57 -4.89 14.68
CA ILE A 513 -26.46 -5.83 14.44
C ILE A 513 -25.33 -5.12 13.67
N HIS A 514 -25.66 -4.44 12.57
CA HIS A 514 -24.65 -3.71 11.79
C HIS A 514 -24.05 -2.52 12.55
N MET A 515 -24.76 -1.96 13.53
CA MET A 515 -24.23 -0.93 14.44
C MET A 515 -23.37 -1.52 15.58
N GLY A 516 -23.23 -2.85 15.68
CA GLY A 516 -22.51 -3.52 16.77
C GLY A 516 -23.26 -3.55 18.11
N LEU A 517 -24.54 -3.18 18.11
CA LEU A 517 -25.36 -3.09 19.33
C LEU A 517 -26.12 -4.39 19.64
N LEU A 518 -26.14 -5.35 18.71
CA LEU A 518 -26.68 -6.70 18.88
C LEU A 518 -25.73 -7.73 18.26
N LYS A 519 -25.56 -8.88 18.92
CA LYS A 519 -24.83 -10.03 18.37
C LYS A 519 -25.70 -10.79 17.37
N SER A 520 -25.07 -11.34 16.34
CA SER A 520 -25.69 -12.16 15.31
C SER A 520 -25.03 -13.54 15.28
N GLU A 521 -25.80 -14.58 14.93
CA GLU A 521 -25.27 -15.94 14.70
C GLU A 521 -24.38 -15.97 13.44
N ASP A 522 -24.74 -15.18 12.44
CA ASP A 522 -23.87 -14.88 11.31
C ASP A 522 -22.83 -13.83 11.74
N LYS A 523 -21.53 -14.08 11.50
CA LYS A 523 -20.40 -13.19 11.81
C LYS A 523 -20.44 -11.87 11.00
N ILE A 524 -21.45 -11.05 11.23
CA ILE A 524 -21.68 -9.77 10.55
C ILE A 524 -20.75 -8.72 11.15
N LYS A 525 -19.83 -8.20 10.34
CA LYS A 525 -18.90 -7.13 10.74
C LYS A 525 -19.67 -5.83 10.99
N ALA A 526 -19.44 -5.21 12.16
CA ALA A 526 -20.00 -3.91 12.49
C ALA A 526 -19.45 -2.81 11.56
N VAL A 527 -20.24 -1.77 11.35
CA VAL A 527 -19.82 -0.61 10.57
C VAL A 527 -18.78 0.23 11.33
N PRO A 528 -17.69 0.67 10.66
CA PRO A 528 -16.55 1.33 11.34
C PRO A 528 -16.86 2.75 11.83
N SER A 529 -17.95 3.37 11.38
CA SER A 529 -18.37 4.68 11.86
C SER A 529 -19.89 4.74 12.01
N LEU A 530 -20.34 5.04 13.23
CA LEU A 530 -21.75 5.19 13.54
C LEU A 530 -22.30 6.59 13.21
N TYR A 531 -21.45 7.59 12.98
CA TYR A 531 -21.86 8.99 12.85
C TYR A 531 -22.95 9.19 11.79
N GLY A 532 -22.70 8.74 10.55
CA GLY A 532 -23.65 8.91 9.45
C GLY A 532 -24.95 8.14 9.67
N ILE A 533 -24.88 6.97 10.29
CA ILE A 533 -26.05 6.13 10.60
C ILE A 533 -26.89 6.79 11.68
N LEU A 534 -26.27 7.28 12.76
CA LEU A 534 -26.95 7.99 13.84
C LEU A 534 -27.61 9.27 13.34
N MET A 535 -26.96 10.04 12.46
CA MET A 535 -27.56 11.24 11.87
C MET A 535 -28.74 10.92 10.96
N THR A 536 -28.60 9.89 10.13
CA THR A 536 -29.68 9.42 9.25
C THR A 536 -30.86 8.88 10.05
N LEU A 537 -30.58 8.11 11.11
CA LEU A 537 -31.56 7.57 12.04
C LEU A 537 -32.30 8.68 12.78
N ASN A 538 -31.58 9.69 13.29
CA ASN A 538 -32.16 10.85 13.93
C ASN A 538 -33.10 11.63 12.99
N HIS A 539 -32.75 11.76 11.70
CA HIS A 539 -33.65 12.34 10.69
C HIS A 539 -34.88 11.45 10.46
N MET A 540 -34.66 10.14 10.27
CA MET A 540 -35.69 9.15 9.95
C MET A 540 -36.77 9.04 11.03
N VAL A 541 -36.40 9.00 12.31
CA VAL A 541 -37.36 8.85 13.42
C VAL A 541 -38.30 10.06 13.59
N GLN A 542 -37.93 11.21 13.01
CA GLN A 542 -38.75 12.42 13.01
C GLN A 542 -39.78 12.45 11.86
N GLN A 543 -39.68 11.53 10.90
CA GLN A 543 -40.55 11.50 9.74
C GLN A 543 -41.89 10.80 10.01
N ASP A 544 -42.90 11.17 9.21
CA ASP A 544 -44.27 10.66 9.30
C ASP A 544 -44.41 9.18 8.96
N TYR A 545 -43.51 8.66 8.12
CA TYR A 545 -43.51 7.25 7.70
C TYR A 545 -42.91 6.30 8.75
N PHE A 546 -42.18 6.80 9.73
CA PHE A 546 -41.45 5.94 10.67
C PHE A 546 -42.41 5.36 11.74
N PRO A 547 -42.44 4.04 11.96
CA PRO A 547 -43.30 3.44 12.97
C PRO A 547 -42.90 3.85 14.39
N LYS A 548 -43.73 4.67 15.05
CA LYS A 548 -43.46 5.21 16.40
C LYS A 548 -43.25 4.14 17.47
N SER A 549 -43.76 2.93 17.26
CA SER A 549 -43.55 1.78 18.16
C SER A 549 -42.10 1.30 18.22
N LEU A 550 -41.27 1.60 17.21
CA LEU A 550 -39.87 1.17 17.15
C LEU A 550 -38.92 2.14 17.86
N ALA A 551 -39.34 3.40 18.05
CA ALA A 551 -38.49 4.43 18.65
C ALA A 551 -38.00 4.08 20.08
N PRO A 552 -38.83 3.50 20.97
CA PRO A 552 -38.36 3.05 22.29
C PRO A 552 -37.31 1.93 22.21
N VAL A 553 -37.44 1.02 21.24
CA VAL A 553 -36.48 -0.08 21.04
C VAL A 553 -35.12 0.50 20.64
N ILE A 554 -35.09 1.34 19.62
CA ILE A 554 -33.87 1.99 19.15
C ILE A 554 -33.23 2.84 20.25
N SER A 555 -34.05 3.62 20.99
CA SER A 555 -33.56 4.44 22.09
C SER A 555 -32.90 3.60 23.20
N ALA A 556 -33.39 2.39 23.49
CA ALA A 556 -32.82 1.53 24.52
C ALA A 556 -31.38 1.07 24.22
N PHE A 557 -31.00 1.00 22.94
CA PHE A 557 -29.66 0.60 22.50
C PHE A 557 -28.74 1.79 22.19
N VAL A 558 -29.30 2.93 21.78
CA VAL A 558 -28.51 4.12 21.37
C VAL A 558 -28.25 5.09 22.54
N THR A 559 -28.89 4.91 23.70
CA THR A 559 -28.69 5.77 24.89
C THR A 559 -27.72 5.20 25.93
N LYS A 560 -27.19 4.01 25.69
CA LYS A 560 -26.02 3.47 26.38
C LYS A 560 -24.79 3.83 25.57
#